data_AF-A0A1Z8VXK8-F1
#
_entry.id   AF-A0A1Z8VXK8-F1
#
_cell.length_a   1.000
_cell.length_b   1.000
_cell.length_c   1.000
_cell.angle_alpha   90.00
_cell.angle_beta   90.00
_cell.angle_gamma   90.00
#
_symmetry.space_group_name_H-M   'P 1'
#
loop_
_entity.id
_entity.type
_entity.pdbx_description
1 polymer ?
#
loop_
_entity_poly.entity_id
_entity_poly.type
_entity_poly.pdbx_seq_one_letter_code
_entity_poly.pdbx_strand_id
1 'polypeptide(L)'
;MAVRKTKAGLALKRWFKEDWKDVRTGKACGRQKGEKRGTPYCRPSKRVSTKTPKTSGEMTKAEKAKRISQKKRIGQPAGKPRRVEAARRKKRG
;
A
#
# COMPACT_ATOMS: atom_id res chain seq x y z
N MET A 1 -5.35 -12.06 15.85
CA MET A 1 -3.90 -12.33 15.69
C MET A 1 -3.12 -11.61 16.79
N ALA A 2 -2.46 -12.36 17.67
CA ALA A 2 -1.58 -11.77 18.68
C ALA A 2 -0.29 -11.28 18.00
N VAL A 3 -0.17 -9.96 17.80
CA VAL A 3 1.06 -9.38 17.24
C VAL A 3 2.09 -9.23 18.36
N ARG A 4 3.22 -9.93 18.22
CA ARG A 4 4.34 -9.94 19.19
C ARG A 4 4.82 -8.52 19.51
N LYS A 5 5.32 -8.30 20.75
CA LYS A 5 5.81 -6.99 21.24
C LYS A 5 7.22 -6.67 20.70
N THR A 6 7.42 -6.68 19.39
CA THR A 6 8.69 -6.32 18.74
C THR A 6 8.54 -5.06 17.88
N LYS A 7 9.66 -4.44 17.45
CA LYS A 7 9.62 -3.31 16.51
C LYS A 7 8.83 -3.66 15.23
N ALA A 8 9.03 -4.87 14.70
CA ALA A 8 8.28 -5.39 13.56
C ALA A 8 6.78 -5.59 13.89
N GLY A 9 6.47 -6.08 15.09
CA GLY A 9 5.10 -6.20 15.56
C GLY A 9 4.39 -4.85 15.73
N LEU A 10 5.08 -3.83 16.24
CA LEU A 10 4.54 -2.47 16.30
C LEU A 10 4.28 -1.90 14.91
N ALA A 11 5.18 -2.14 13.95
CA ALA A 11 4.97 -1.74 12.56
C ALA A 11 3.75 -2.45 11.94
N LEU A 12 3.55 -3.73 12.24
CA LEU A 12 2.38 -4.49 11.80
C LEU A 12 1.08 -4.01 12.45
N LYS A 13 1.09 -3.72 13.76
CA LYS A 13 -0.06 -3.09 14.45
C LYS A 13 -0.40 -1.74 13.82
N ARG A 14 0.62 -0.93 13.49
CA ARG A 14 0.41 0.34 12.78
C ARG A 14 -0.19 0.10 11.40
N TRP A 15 0.32 -0.88 10.65
CA TRP A 15 -0.22 -1.24 9.34
C TRP A 15 -1.72 -1.57 9.42
N PHE A 16 -2.16 -2.34 10.42
CA PHE A 16 -3.59 -2.61 10.62
C PHE A 16 -4.40 -1.33 10.94
N LYS A 17 -3.86 -0.43 11.78
CA LYS A 17 -4.52 0.86 12.09
C LYS A 17 -4.61 1.83 10.89
N GLU A 18 -3.66 1.73 9.96
CA GLU A 18 -3.59 2.56 8.75
C GLU A 18 -4.65 2.19 7.69
N ASP A 19 -5.37 1.08 7.87
CA ASP A 19 -6.46 0.61 7.00
C ASP A 19 -6.03 0.57 5.51
N TRP A 20 -5.10 -0.34 5.21
CA TRP A 20 -4.53 -0.46 3.88
C TRP A 20 -5.51 -1.10 2.90
N LYS A 21 -5.81 -0.37 1.83
CA LYS A 21 -6.75 -0.78 0.78
C LYS A 21 -6.11 -0.70 -0.59
N ASP A 22 -6.60 -1.51 -1.52
CA ASP A 22 -6.26 -1.38 -2.92
C ASP A 22 -6.90 -0.10 -3.47
N VAL A 23 -6.07 0.83 -3.93
CA VAL A 23 -6.52 2.13 -4.47
C VAL A 23 -7.45 1.95 -5.67
N ARG A 24 -7.33 0.84 -6.41
CA ARG A 24 -8.15 0.58 -7.60
C ARG A 24 -9.56 0.12 -7.24
N THR A 25 -9.70 -0.71 -6.22
CA THR A 25 -10.96 -1.43 -5.94
C THR A 25 -11.59 -1.06 -4.60
N GLY A 26 -10.87 -0.37 -3.73
CA GLY A 26 -11.30 -0.07 -2.35
C GLY A 26 -11.30 -1.29 -1.42
N LYS A 27 -11.07 -2.50 -1.94
CA LYS A 27 -11.00 -3.74 -1.15
C LYS A 27 -9.76 -3.75 -0.26
N ALA A 28 -9.77 -4.59 0.77
CA ALA A 28 -8.63 -4.80 1.65
C ALA A 28 -7.37 -5.13 0.83
N CYS A 29 -6.24 -4.53 1.23
CA CYS A 29 -4.95 -4.79 0.61
C CYS A 29 -4.50 -6.23 0.85
N GLY A 30 -3.98 -6.85 -0.20
CA GLY A 30 -3.48 -8.22 -0.16
C GLY A 30 -4.10 -9.05 -1.28
N ARG A 31 -3.51 -10.22 -1.51
CA ARG A 31 -4.07 -11.25 -2.37
C ARG A 31 -4.08 -12.58 -1.63
N GLN A 32 -5.10 -13.37 -1.89
CA GLN A 32 -5.15 -14.77 -1.47
C GLN A 32 -4.76 -15.70 -2.63
N LYS A 33 -4.30 -16.91 -2.30
CA LYS A 33 -4.01 -17.94 -3.31
C LYS A 33 -5.30 -18.29 -4.04
N GLY A 34 -5.26 -18.40 -5.36
CA GLY A 34 -6.43 -18.68 -6.20
C GLY A 34 -7.27 -17.44 -6.55
N GLU A 35 -6.86 -16.26 -6.07
CA GLU A 35 -7.60 -15.04 -6.33
C GLU A 35 -7.39 -14.49 -7.75
N LYS A 36 -8.49 -14.22 -8.47
CA LYS A 36 -8.48 -13.64 -9.83
C LYS A 36 -8.12 -12.15 -9.88
N ARG A 37 -7.96 -11.48 -8.73
CA ARG A 37 -7.55 -10.06 -8.69
C ARG A 37 -6.10 -9.91 -9.16
N GLY A 38 -5.90 -9.06 -10.16
CA GLY A 38 -4.56 -8.61 -10.55
C GLY A 38 -3.80 -7.91 -9.42
N THR A 39 -2.53 -7.59 -9.64
CA THR A 39 -1.65 -7.04 -8.60
C THR A 39 -2.20 -5.73 -8.00
N PRO A 40 -2.58 -5.71 -6.71
CA PRO A 40 -3.19 -4.53 -6.10
C PRO A 40 -2.15 -3.43 -5.89
N TYR A 41 -2.62 -2.18 -5.96
CA TYR A 41 -1.82 -1.03 -5.55
C TYR A 41 -2.28 -0.56 -4.17
N CYS A 42 -1.62 -1.07 -3.15
CA CYS A 42 -2.01 -0.81 -1.77
C CYS A 42 -1.50 0.53 -1.25
N ARG A 43 -2.40 1.30 -0.63
CA ARG A 43 -2.06 2.50 0.14
C ARG A 43 -2.89 2.57 1.42
N PRO A 44 -2.38 3.24 2.47
CA PRO A 44 -3.14 3.44 3.69
C PRO A 44 -4.30 4.39 3.40
N SER A 45 -5.44 4.13 4.03
CA SER A 45 -6.60 5.02 3.97
C SER A 45 -6.54 6.07 5.07
N LYS A 46 -5.96 5.71 6.23
CA LYS A 46 -5.82 6.58 7.40
C LYS A 46 -4.36 6.90 7.68
N ARG A 47 -4.10 8.15 8.03
CA ARG A 47 -2.78 8.57 8.54
C ARG A 47 -2.73 8.33 10.04
N VAL A 48 -1.84 7.43 10.48
CA VAL A 48 -1.69 7.11 11.91
C VAL A 48 -0.43 7.73 12.50
N SER A 49 0.60 7.98 11.69
CA SER A 49 1.84 8.59 12.15
C SER A 49 2.58 9.34 11.04
N THR A 50 3.67 10.02 11.39
CA THR A 50 4.61 10.61 10.42
C THR A 50 5.25 9.56 9.50
N LYS A 51 5.40 8.32 10.00
CA LYS A 51 5.91 7.17 9.24
C LYS A 51 4.89 6.59 8.27
N THR A 52 3.61 6.96 8.38
CA THR A 52 2.59 6.50 7.44
C THR A 52 2.86 7.14 6.08
N PRO A 53 2.98 6.36 4.98
CA PRO A 53 3.24 6.92 3.66
C PRO A 53 2.05 7.74 3.16
N LYS A 54 2.21 8.41 2.00
CA LYS A 54 1.14 9.14 1.33
C LYS A 54 -0.10 8.25 1.18
N THR A 55 -1.23 8.67 1.73
CA THR A 55 -2.50 7.93 1.75
C THR A 55 -3.16 7.96 0.38
N SER A 56 -4.14 7.08 0.17
CA SER A 56 -4.96 7.09 -1.04
C SER A 56 -5.73 8.41 -1.21
N GLY A 57 -6.14 9.07 -0.13
CA GLY A 57 -6.81 10.38 -0.16
C GLY A 57 -5.89 11.54 -0.54
N GLU A 58 -4.60 11.46 -0.18
CA GLU A 58 -3.61 12.49 -0.51
C GLU A 58 -3.12 12.43 -1.97
N MET A 59 -3.46 11.38 -2.73
CA MET A 59 -3.04 11.19 -4.12
C MET A 59 -4.06 11.74 -5.12
N THR A 60 -3.57 12.41 -6.17
CA THR A 60 -4.42 12.86 -7.28
C THR A 60 -4.89 11.68 -8.14
N LYS A 61 -5.97 11.88 -8.92
CA LYS A 61 -6.47 10.86 -9.86
C LYS A 61 -5.38 10.40 -10.85
N ALA A 62 -4.61 11.35 -11.38
CA ALA A 62 -3.49 11.07 -12.29
C ALA A 62 -2.37 10.27 -11.62
N GLU A 63 -1.99 10.61 -10.39
CA GLU A 63 -1.00 9.84 -9.63
C GLU A 63 -1.48 8.41 -9.38
N LYS A 64 -2.75 8.23 -8.99
CA LYS A 64 -3.35 6.90 -8.79
C LYS A 64 -3.27 6.08 -10.07
N ALA A 65 -3.73 6.62 -11.20
CA ALA A 65 -3.74 5.95 -12.49
C ALA A 65 -2.32 5.53 -12.92
N LYS A 66 -1.34 6.44 -12.84
CA LYS A 66 0.07 6.16 -13.18
C LYS A 66 0.67 5.06 -12.31
N ARG A 67 0.40 5.07 -11.00
CA ARG A 67 0.93 4.03 -10.09
C ARG A 67 0.26 2.69 -10.29
N ILE A 68 -1.05 2.67 -10.57
CA ILE A 68 -1.80 1.44 -10.88
C ILE A 68 -1.28 0.82 -12.18
N SER A 69 -1.09 1.61 -13.25
CA SER A 69 -0.56 1.09 -14.53
C SER A 69 0.86 0.55 -14.37
N GLN A 70 1.73 1.27 -13.64
CA GLN A 70 3.06 0.78 -13.29
C GLN A 70 2.99 -0.55 -12.53
N LYS A 71 2.08 -0.66 -11.54
CA LYS A 71 1.95 -1.88 -10.72
C LYS A 71 1.43 -3.07 -11.53
N LYS A 72 0.51 -2.83 -12.47
CA LYS A 72 0.04 -3.83 -13.43
C LYS A 72 1.19 -4.32 -14.32
N ARG A 73 1.98 -3.39 -14.88
CA ARG A 73 3.10 -3.71 -15.77
C ARG A 73 4.20 -4.53 -15.10
N ILE A 74 4.60 -4.16 -13.88
CA ILE A 74 5.66 -4.89 -13.16
C ILE A 74 5.18 -6.22 -12.56
N GLY A 75 3.88 -6.36 -12.37
CA GLY A 75 3.28 -7.51 -11.71
C GLY A 75 3.80 -7.73 -10.28
N GLN A 76 3.80 -9.00 -9.88
CA GLN A 76 4.47 -9.46 -8.67
C GLN A 76 5.20 -10.75 -9.03
N PRO A 77 6.50 -10.67 -9.36
CA PRO A 77 7.27 -11.85 -9.68
C PRO A 77 7.37 -12.76 -8.45
N ALA A 78 7.58 -14.06 -8.68
CA ALA A 78 8.01 -14.98 -7.63
C ALA A 78 9.34 -14.49 -7.04
N GLY A 79 9.47 -14.49 -5.72
CA GLY A 79 10.67 -13.99 -5.03
C GLY A 79 10.61 -12.50 -4.68
N LYS A 80 11.68 -11.74 -5.00
CA LYS A 80 11.85 -10.36 -4.52
C LYS A 80 10.75 -9.43 -5.08
N PRO A 81 9.97 -8.73 -4.24
CA PRO A 81 8.90 -7.87 -4.70
C PRO A 81 9.43 -6.62 -5.41
N ARG A 82 9.03 -6.44 -6.67
CA ARG A 82 9.27 -5.19 -7.42
C ARG A 82 8.32 -4.08 -6.94
N ARG A 83 8.89 -2.90 -6.72
CA ARG A 83 8.17 -1.72 -6.23
C ARG A 83 7.92 -0.76 -7.38
N VAL A 84 6.76 -0.12 -7.35
CA VAL A 84 6.53 1.07 -8.19
C VAL A 84 7.29 2.24 -7.60
N GLU A 85 7.48 3.27 -8.41
CA GLU A 85 8.12 4.49 -7.97
C GLU A 85 7.31 5.15 -6.83
N ALA A 86 8.02 5.75 -5.88
CA ALA A 86 7.46 6.18 -4.62
C ALA A 86 6.56 7.41 -4.79
N ALA A 87 5.29 7.31 -4.41
CA ALA A 87 4.45 8.49 -4.19
C ALA A 87 4.86 9.16 -2.87
N ARG A 88 5.83 10.08 -2.97
CA ARG A 88 6.33 10.88 -1.86
C ARG A 88 5.41 12.08 -1.63
N ARG A 89 5.30 12.52 -0.38
CA ARG A 89 4.73 13.84 -0.08
C ARG A 89 5.77 14.89 -0.50
N LYS A 90 5.34 16.05 -0.98
CA LYS A 90 6.24 17.21 -1.01
C LYS A 90 6.72 17.43 0.42
N LYS A 91 8.03 17.53 0.64
CA LYS A 91 8.54 18.06 1.91
C LYS A 91 7.93 19.46 2.03
N ARG A 92 7.15 19.71 3.09
CA ARG A 92 6.98 21.08 3.55
C ARG A 92 8.35 21.44 4.13
N GLY A 93 9.01 22.41 3.49
CA GLY A 93 10.25 23.00 3.98
C GLY A 93 10.02 23.63 5.33
#